data_AF-A0A218Q237-F1
#
_entry.id   AF-A0A218Q237-F1
#
_cell.length_a   1.000
_cell.length_b   1.000
_cell.length_c   1.000
_cell.angle_alpha   90.00
_cell.angle_beta   90.00
_cell.angle_gamma   90.00
#
_symmetry.space_group_name_H-M   'P 1'
#
loop_
_entity.id
_entity.type
_entity.pdbx_description
1 polymer ?
#
loop_
_entity_poly.entity_id
_entity_poly.type
_entity_poly.pdbx_seq_one_letter_code
_entity_poly.pdbx_strand_id
1 'polypeptide(L)'
;MENPKPKIVVVTPVKNEAWILDRFLSVTSQFADQIIIADQNSIDGSQDICKNYPKVTLIENKSEKFNESDRQLLLIQAARDLIPEHKIILALDADEILAANAIHTQSWQAMLKAKPGTVLFFEKPDLFVTTNQCLRTGILTPLGYVDDGAEHQPQKIHSVRIPMPEYAQRLHIHDIKVIHYAVTRLDAHASKLRLYSVIENVLEVSHPLGRRSRYPSKPDYLSLGKLETAAQEWFTGWEERGIDMHTIIKEKYYHYDFEVLRYFHKYGIQRFWMEDIWAYDWEACRQYAQSIGMSNIPDYQIPRTSKSIDLMRIVDITASMGTQSYKYLASVLKPSMKLG
;
A
#
# COMPACT_ATOMS: atom_id res chain seq x y z
N MET A 1 -16.49 32.75 17.26
CA MET A 1 -15.25 32.99 16.48
C MET A 1 -15.16 31.86 15.48
N GLU A 2 -15.02 32.15 14.19
CA GLU A 2 -14.78 31.08 13.20
C GLU A 2 -13.43 30.42 13.52
N ASN A 3 -13.38 29.09 13.54
CA ASN A 3 -12.10 28.41 13.71
C ASN A 3 -11.18 28.75 12.53
N PRO A 4 -9.88 28.99 12.77
CA PRO A 4 -8.94 29.20 11.68
C PRO A 4 -8.96 28.00 10.75
N LYS A 5 -8.92 28.25 9.44
CA LYS A 5 -8.89 27.20 8.42
C LYS A 5 -7.73 26.23 8.71
N PRO A 6 -7.96 24.91 8.77
CA PRO A 6 -6.89 23.95 9.05
C PRO A 6 -5.83 23.97 7.96
N LYS A 7 -4.58 23.73 8.37
CA LYS A 7 -3.48 23.37 7.47
C LYS A 7 -3.64 21.94 7.00
N ILE A 8 -3.40 21.68 5.72
CA ILE A 8 -3.36 20.31 5.18
C ILE A 8 -1.91 19.84 5.20
N VAL A 9 -1.62 18.86 6.05
CA VAL A 9 -0.31 18.23 6.16
C VAL A 9 -0.40 16.81 5.61
N VAL A 10 0.37 16.52 4.57
CA VAL A 10 0.46 15.17 4.00
C VAL A 10 1.66 14.46 4.58
N VAL A 11 1.46 13.26 5.10
CA VAL A 11 2.53 12.42 5.65
C VAL A 11 2.66 11.14 4.83
N THR A 12 3.87 10.79 4.44
CA THR A 12 4.12 9.69 3.50
C THR A 12 5.40 8.93 3.84
N PRO A 13 5.34 7.62 4.11
CA PRO A 13 6.53 6.78 4.19
C PRO A 13 7.08 6.50 2.79
N VAL A 14 8.40 6.50 2.63
CA VAL A 14 9.06 6.22 1.34
C VAL A 14 10.16 5.18 1.51
N LYS A 15 10.17 4.19 0.61
CA LYS A 15 11.30 3.28 0.37
C LYS A 15 11.35 2.91 -1.10
N ASN A 16 12.30 3.47 -1.83
CA ASN A 16 12.50 3.22 -3.26
C ASN A 16 11.22 3.42 -4.10
N GLU A 17 10.65 4.63 -4.05
CA GLU A 17 9.41 5.00 -4.74
C GLU A 17 9.65 5.98 -5.91
N ALA A 18 10.87 6.11 -6.42
CA ALA A 18 11.22 7.07 -7.47
C ALA A 18 10.39 6.92 -8.75
N TRP A 19 9.84 5.72 -8.99
CA TRP A 19 8.96 5.43 -10.14
C TRP A 19 7.65 6.23 -10.15
N ILE A 20 7.18 6.74 -9.01
CA ILE A 20 5.91 7.48 -8.87
C ILE A 20 6.04 8.77 -8.06
N LEU A 21 7.10 8.90 -7.26
CA LEU A 21 7.22 9.95 -6.27
C LEU A 21 7.13 11.36 -6.86
N ASP A 22 7.67 11.58 -8.05
CA ASP A 22 7.58 12.88 -8.73
C ASP A 22 6.12 13.26 -9.07
N ARG A 23 5.35 12.31 -9.63
CA ARG A 23 3.91 12.49 -9.89
C ARG A 23 3.15 12.79 -8.59
N PHE A 24 3.43 12.02 -7.54
CA PHE A 24 2.82 12.20 -6.23
C PHE A 24 3.10 13.59 -5.66
N LEU A 25 4.36 14.01 -5.62
CA LEU A 25 4.76 15.30 -5.07
C LEU A 25 4.26 16.48 -5.91
N SER A 26 4.22 16.33 -7.24
CA SER A 26 3.63 17.31 -8.16
C SER A 26 2.17 17.61 -7.87
N VAL A 27 1.35 16.56 -7.70
CA VAL A 27 -0.06 16.69 -7.34
C VAL A 27 -0.23 17.18 -5.91
N THR A 28 0.49 16.57 -4.97
CA THR A 28 0.36 16.87 -3.54
C THR A 28 0.72 18.32 -3.23
N SER A 29 1.72 18.86 -3.93
CA SER A 29 2.12 20.27 -3.79
C SER A 29 1.03 21.27 -4.22
N GLN A 30 0.00 20.84 -4.96
CA GLN A 30 -1.10 21.72 -5.38
C GLN A 30 -2.09 22.01 -4.25
N PHE A 31 -2.23 21.11 -3.27
CA PHE A 31 -3.26 21.22 -2.23
C PHE A 31 -2.71 21.19 -0.80
N ALA A 32 -1.57 20.53 -0.56
CA ALA A 32 -0.97 20.47 0.76
C ALA A 32 -0.33 21.82 1.12
N ASP A 33 -0.44 22.20 2.39
CA ASP A 33 0.38 23.28 2.96
C ASP A 33 1.80 22.79 3.25
N GLN A 34 1.93 21.55 3.73
CA GLN A 34 3.20 20.88 4.03
C GLN A 34 3.14 19.41 3.65
N ILE A 35 4.27 18.86 3.18
CA ILE A 35 4.46 17.44 2.89
C ILE A 35 5.61 16.94 3.75
N ILE A 36 5.42 15.87 4.49
CA ILE A 36 6.43 15.27 5.36
C ILE A 36 6.69 13.85 4.87
N ILE A 37 7.93 13.61 4.45
CA ILE A 37 8.39 12.33 3.93
C ILE A 37 9.29 11.68 4.96
N ALA A 38 9.01 10.43 5.34
CA ALA A 38 9.93 9.60 6.11
C ALA A 38 10.59 8.59 5.18
N ASP A 39 11.80 8.91 4.72
CA ASP A 39 12.57 8.04 3.82
C ASP A 39 13.35 6.99 4.60
N GLN A 40 13.21 5.72 4.22
CA GLN A 40 13.89 4.61 4.86
C GLN A 40 15.13 4.15 4.08
N ASN A 41 16.09 5.03 3.89
CA ASN A 41 17.35 4.74 3.17
C ASN A 41 17.11 4.32 1.72
N SER A 42 16.33 5.11 0.96
CA SER A 42 16.14 4.84 -0.47
C SER A 42 17.44 4.98 -1.25
N ILE A 43 17.58 4.19 -2.31
CA ILE A 43 18.78 4.12 -3.17
C ILE A 43 18.47 4.31 -4.66
N ASP A 44 17.22 4.63 -4.99
CA ASP A 44 16.71 4.73 -6.36
C ASP A 44 16.53 6.18 -6.85
N GLY A 45 17.03 7.16 -6.09
CA GLY A 45 16.86 8.58 -6.37
C GLY A 45 15.65 9.23 -5.68
N SER A 46 14.86 8.50 -4.88
CA SER A 46 13.70 9.06 -4.16
C SER A 46 14.04 10.32 -3.34
N GLN A 47 15.18 10.32 -2.64
CA GLN A 47 15.61 11.48 -1.85
C GLN A 47 15.92 12.71 -2.70
N ASP A 48 16.48 12.52 -3.90
CA ASP A 48 16.80 13.64 -4.79
C ASP A 48 15.53 14.24 -5.41
N ILE A 49 14.53 13.40 -5.72
CA ILE A 49 13.21 13.87 -6.12
C ILE A 49 12.60 14.74 -5.02
N CYS A 50 12.61 14.30 -3.76
CA CYS A 50 12.07 15.08 -2.65
C CYS A 50 12.66 16.50 -2.54
N LYS A 51 13.97 16.66 -2.78
CA LYS A 51 14.67 17.96 -2.69
C LYS A 51 14.18 18.98 -3.72
N ASN A 52 13.54 18.54 -4.80
CA ASN A 52 13.02 19.42 -5.84
C ASN A 52 11.69 20.11 -5.46
N TYR A 53 11.06 19.71 -4.34
CA TYR A 53 9.74 20.19 -3.93
C TYR A 53 9.83 21.05 -2.67
N PRO A 54 9.62 22.38 -2.75
CA PRO A 54 9.79 23.31 -1.62
C PRO A 54 8.89 23.03 -0.41
N LYS A 55 7.75 22.37 -0.62
CA LYS A 55 6.79 22.00 0.44
C LYS A 55 7.17 20.70 1.16
N VAL A 56 8.24 20.04 0.76
CA VAL A 56 8.66 18.76 1.34
C VAL A 56 9.65 18.99 2.48
N THR A 57 9.33 18.43 3.64
CA THR A 57 10.29 18.15 4.70
C THR A 57 10.66 16.68 4.64
N LEU A 58 11.92 16.40 4.35
CA LEU A 58 12.46 15.05 4.31
C LEU A 58 13.04 14.69 5.68
N ILE A 59 12.57 13.58 6.26
CA ILE A 59 13.04 13.00 7.51
C ILE A 59 13.72 11.66 7.19
N GLU A 60 14.94 11.49 7.68
CA GLU A 60 15.63 10.21 7.60
C GLU A 60 15.11 9.24 8.65
N ASN A 61 14.45 8.16 8.20
CA ASN A 61 14.16 7.02 9.04
C ASN A 61 15.35 6.04 9.01
N LYS A 62 16.21 6.13 10.02
CA LYS A 62 17.43 5.31 10.15
C LYS A 62 17.17 3.86 10.58
N SER A 63 15.91 3.46 10.77
CA SER A 63 15.59 2.08 11.13
C SER A 63 15.95 1.11 10.01
N GLU A 64 16.78 0.11 10.32
CA GLU A 64 17.10 -1.00 9.41
C GLU A 64 16.00 -2.05 9.34
N LYS A 65 15.01 -2.00 10.25
CA LYS A 65 13.93 -2.98 10.33
C LYS A 65 12.70 -2.44 9.65
N PHE A 66 11.98 -3.33 8.95
CA PHE A 66 10.62 -3.02 8.55
C PHE A 66 9.76 -2.91 9.81
N ASN A 67 9.25 -1.71 10.08
CA ASN A 67 8.28 -1.48 11.14
C ASN A 67 7.31 -0.38 10.71
N GLU A 68 6.05 -0.74 10.45
CA GLU A 68 5.01 0.23 10.13
C GLU A 68 4.71 1.15 11.31
N SER A 69 4.69 0.60 12.53
CA SER A 69 4.35 1.35 13.74
C SER A 69 5.28 2.54 13.99
N ASP A 70 6.59 2.29 14.04
CA ASP A 70 7.58 3.34 14.28
C ASP A 70 7.53 4.43 13.19
N ARG A 71 7.31 4.03 11.94
CA ARG A 71 7.19 4.98 10.81
C ARG A 71 5.96 5.86 10.93
N GLN A 72 4.81 5.27 11.28
CA GLN A 72 3.55 6.00 11.47
C GLN A 72 3.68 7.00 12.63
N LEU A 73 4.24 6.55 13.77
CA LEU A 73 4.49 7.41 14.92
C LEU A 73 5.46 8.55 14.59
N LEU A 74 6.57 8.26 13.91
CA LEU A 74 7.53 9.28 13.47
C LEU A 74 6.87 10.36 12.61
N LEU A 75 6.08 9.96 11.63
CA LEU A 75 5.40 10.88 10.71
C LEU A 75 4.35 11.74 11.42
N ILE A 76 3.50 11.14 12.26
CA ILE A 76 2.47 11.86 13.02
C ILE A 76 3.11 12.84 14.00
N GLN A 77 4.16 12.42 14.71
CA GLN A 77 4.88 13.28 15.65
C GLN A 77 5.54 14.45 14.91
N ALA A 78 6.21 14.19 13.78
CA ALA A 78 6.80 15.25 12.98
C ALA A 78 5.77 16.26 12.46
N ALA A 79 4.58 15.80 12.06
CA ALA A 79 3.49 16.69 11.65
C ALA A 79 3.02 17.61 12.79
N ARG A 80 3.00 17.12 14.02
CA ARG A 80 2.63 17.88 15.23
C ARG A 80 3.72 18.86 15.67
N ASP A 81 4.98 18.46 15.55
CA ASP A 81 6.11 19.28 15.96
C ASP A 81 6.37 20.44 14.99
N LEU A 82 6.33 20.16 13.69
CA LEU A 82 6.63 21.16 12.64
C LEU A 82 5.50 22.15 12.44
N ILE A 83 4.27 21.70 12.63
CA ILE A 83 3.06 22.49 12.44
C ILE A 83 2.35 22.40 13.79
N PRO A 84 2.36 23.42 14.67
CA PRO A 84 1.58 23.40 15.92
C PRO A 84 0.12 23.84 15.73
N GLU A 85 -0.23 24.46 14.60
CA GLU A 85 -1.55 25.06 14.36
C GLU A 85 -2.67 24.04 14.10
N HIS A 86 -3.90 24.51 13.89
CA HIS A 86 -5.01 23.61 13.56
C HIS A 86 -4.73 22.80 12.26
N LYS A 87 -4.81 21.47 12.44
CA LYS A 87 -4.39 20.35 11.62
C LYS A 87 -5.41 19.53 10.82
N ILE A 88 -5.18 19.24 9.54
CA ILE A 88 -5.62 17.96 8.95
C ILE A 88 -4.37 17.18 8.52
N ILE A 89 -4.19 15.99 9.08
CA ILE A 89 -3.15 15.05 8.65
C ILE A 89 -3.78 14.12 7.62
N LEU A 90 -3.25 14.08 6.40
CA LEU A 90 -3.58 13.08 5.38
C LEU A 90 -2.40 12.10 5.26
N ALA A 91 -2.63 10.83 5.57
CA ALA A 91 -1.61 9.79 5.42
C ALA A 91 -1.82 9.06 4.09
N LEU A 92 -0.95 9.38 3.13
CA LEU A 92 -0.99 8.85 1.77
C LEU A 92 0.33 8.11 1.47
N ASP A 93 0.25 6.98 0.79
CA ASP A 93 1.45 6.32 0.24
C ASP A 93 1.83 7.01 -1.08
N ALA A 94 3.07 6.85 -1.53
CA ALA A 94 3.57 7.54 -2.73
C ALA A 94 2.79 7.16 -4.01
N ASP A 95 2.09 6.03 -4.01
CA ASP A 95 1.22 5.57 -5.11
C ASP A 95 -0.26 5.90 -4.90
N GLU A 96 -0.61 6.73 -3.91
CA GLU A 96 -1.97 7.18 -3.58
C GLU A 96 -2.13 8.67 -3.88
N ILE A 97 -2.70 8.99 -5.05
CA ILE A 97 -2.75 10.33 -5.60
C ILE A 97 -4.19 10.86 -5.61
N LEU A 98 -4.39 12.07 -5.11
CA LEU A 98 -5.70 12.72 -5.12
C LEU A 98 -6.19 13.00 -6.55
N ALA A 99 -7.45 12.70 -6.86
CA ALA A 99 -8.05 13.00 -8.16
C ALA A 99 -8.16 14.52 -8.42
N ALA A 100 -8.07 14.93 -9.70
CA ALA A 100 -8.04 16.33 -10.10
C ALA A 100 -9.31 17.12 -9.71
N ASN A 101 -10.46 16.46 -9.72
CA ASN A 101 -11.74 17.05 -9.33
C ASN A 101 -11.95 17.18 -7.81
N ALA A 102 -11.00 16.75 -6.97
CA ALA A 102 -11.21 16.65 -5.52
C ALA A 102 -11.31 17.98 -4.77
N ILE A 103 -10.44 18.96 -5.07
CA ILE A 103 -10.25 20.14 -4.21
C ILE A 103 -11.39 21.16 -4.28
N HIS A 104 -12.30 20.99 -5.23
CA HIS A 104 -13.43 21.89 -5.48
C HIS A 104 -14.78 21.32 -5.02
N THR A 105 -14.79 20.14 -4.37
CA THR A 105 -16.03 19.48 -3.98
C THR A 105 -16.61 20.02 -2.67
N GLN A 106 -17.90 19.72 -2.44
CA GLN A 106 -18.54 20.02 -1.16
C GLN A 106 -17.91 19.22 -0.01
N SER A 107 -17.50 17.98 -0.23
CA SER A 107 -16.84 17.20 0.83
C SER A 107 -15.45 17.75 1.17
N TRP A 108 -14.73 18.36 0.23
CA TRP A 108 -13.50 19.08 0.54
C TRP A 108 -13.77 20.21 1.53
N GLN A 109 -14.82 21.00 1.29
CA GLN A 109 -15.23 22.06 2.21
C GLN A 109 -15.74 21.52 3.55
N ALA A 110 -16.44 20.39 3.55
CA ALA A 110 -16.89 19.73 4.78
C ALA A 110 -15.70 19.23 5.61
N MET A 111 -14.70 18.64 4.96
CA MET A 111 -13.43 18.22 5.57
C MET A 111 -12.71 19.40 6.24
N LEU A 112 -12.60 20.55 5.55
CA LEU A 112 -11.98 21.76 6.09
C LEU A 112 -12.73 22.38 7.28
N LYS A 113 -14.01 22.06 7.45
CA LYS A 113 -14.87 22.54 8.55
C LYS A 113 -15.10 21.49 9.64
N ALA A 114 -14.57 20.29 9.46
CA ALA A 114 -14.74 19.20 10.41
C ALA A 114 -14.06 19.55 11.74
N LYS A 115 -14.62 19.03 12.85
CA LYS A 115 -14.09 19.30 14.18
C LYS A 115 -12.80 18.51 14.40
N PRO A 116 -11.84 19.01 15.21
CA PRO A 116 -10.76 18.19 15.75
C PRO A 116 -11.30 16.86 16.31
N GLY A 117 -10.59 15.77 16.07
CA GLY A 117 -10.98 14.42 16.44
C GLY A 117 -11.83 13.69 15.38
N THR A 118 -12.00 14.26 14.18
CA THR A 118 -12.75 13.62 13.08
C THR A 118 -11.83 12.76 12.22
N VAL A 119 -12.21 11.51 11.95
CA VAL A 119 -11.55 10.62 10.99
C VAL A 119 -12.22 10.74 9.63
N LEU A 120 -11.41 10.90 8.59
CA LEU A 120 -11.80 11.15 7.22
C LEU A 120 -11.62 9.87 6.39
N PHE A 121 -12.72 9.37 5.86
CA PHE A 121 -12.79 8.13 5.09
C PHE A 121 -12.99 8.44 3.61
N PHE A 122 -12.09 7.97 2.75
CA PHE A 122 -12.11 8.25 1.31
C PHE A 122 -12.33 6.98 0.52
N GLU A 123 -12.95 7.11 -0.65
CA GLU A 123 -12.89 6.02 -1.63
C GLU A 123 -11.50 5.98 -2.28
N LYS A 124 -10.96 4.76 -2.38
CA LYS A 124 -9.62 4.50 -2.92
C LYS A 124 -9.67 3.54 -4.12
N PRO A 125 -10.06 4.01 -5.32
CA PRO A 125 -10.07 3.16 -6.51
C PRO A 125 -8.65 2.76 -6.92
N ASP A 126 -8.48 1.49 -7.24
CA ASP A 126 -7.22 0.90 -7.69
C ASP A 126 -7.14 0.94 -9.22
N LEU A 127 -6.25 1.73 -9.83
CA LEU A 127 -6.05 1.69 -11.28
C LEU A 127 -5.52 0.32 -11.70
N PHE A 128 -6.10 -0.27 -12.74
CA PHE A 128 -5.92 -1.68 -13.07
C PHE A 128 -5.30 -1.88 -14.44
N VAL A 129 -4.05 -2.37 -14.47
CA VAL A 129 -3.21 -2.65 -15.66
C VAL A 129 -2.85 -1.42 -16.49
N THR A 130 -3.81 -0.53 -16.71
CA THR A 130 -3.74 0.77 -17.35
C THR A 130 -4.36 1.80 -16.42
N THR A 131 -4.26 3.07 -16.77
CA THR A 131 -4.93 4.16 -16.06
C THR A 131 -6.37 4.39 -16.52
N ASN A 132 -6.83 3.69 -17.57
CA ASN A 132 -8.18 3.83 -18.12
C ASN A 132 -9.21 2.96 -17.40
N GLN A 133 -8.75 2.01 -16.58
CA GLN A 133 -9.58 1.10 -15.84
C GLN A 133 -9.23 1.17 -14.37
N CYS A 134 -10.22 0.94 -13.51
CA CYS A 134 -10.02 0.84 -12.08
C CYS A 134 -10.87 -0.27 -11.46
N LEU A 135 -10.41 -0.80 -10.34
CA LEU A 135 -11.17 -1.67 -9.46
C LEU A 135 -11.73 -0.84 -8.32
N ARG A 136 -13.04 -0.95 -8.11
CA ARG A 136 -13.75 -0.28 -7.03
C ARG A 136 -14.28 -1.32 -6.05
N THR A 137 -13.72 -1.32 -4.85
CA THR A 137 -14.10 -2.24 -3.76
C THR A 137 -15.37 -1.79 -3.05
N GLY A 138 -15.73 -0.50 -3.15
CA GLY A 138 -16.82 0.13 -2.38
C GLY A 138 -16.46 0.37 -0.91
N ILE A 139 -15.24 0.02 -0.49
CA ILE A 139 -14.76 0.21 0.88
C ILE A 139 -14.15 1.61 0.99
N LEU A 140 -14.58 2.37 2.00
CA LEU A 140 -13.92 3.63 2.34
C LEU A 140 -12.75 3.37 3.27
N THR A 141 -11.62 4.01 2.98
CA THR A 141 -10.36 3.85 3.70
C THR A 141 -10.11 5.07 4.59
N PRO A 142 -9.74 4.89 5.88
CA PRO A 142 -9.36 5.99 6.76
C PRO A 142 -7.98 6.53 6.32
N LEU A 143 -7.96 7.70 5.68
CA LEU A 143 -6.74 8.31 5.16
C LEU A 143 -6.48 9.71 5.73
N GLY A 144 -7.45 10.31 6.42
CA GLY A 144 -7.26 11.63 7.02
C GLY A 144 -7.74 11.72 8.47
N TYR A 145 -7.13 12.61 9.23
CA TYR A 145 -7.49 12.90 10.60
C TYR A 145 -7.42 14.40 10.86
N VAL A 146 -8.51 14.97 11.37
CA VAL A 146 -8.52 16.34 11.86
C VAL A 146 -7.88 16.31 13.24
N ASP A 147 -6.62 16.71 13.34
CA ASP A 147 -5.78 16.42 14.50
C ASP A 147 -6.26 17.19 15.75
N ASP A 148 -6.45 16.45 16.85
CA ASP A 148 -6.75 16.96 18.18
C ASP A 148 -5.70 16.55 19.24
N GLY A 149 -4.63 15.87 18.80
CA GLY A 149 -3.58 15.34 19.67
C GLY A 149 -3.77 13.88 20.12
N ALA A 150 -4.82 13.17 19.68
CA ALA A 150 -5.03 11.77 20.06
C ALA A 150 -3.82 10.88 19.78
N GLU A 151 -3.57 9.91 20.66
CA GLU A 151 -2.51 8.93 20.48
C GLU A 151 -2.82 8.01 19.29
N HIS A 152 -1.79 7.66 18.53
CA HIS A 152 -1.88 6.65 17.49
C HIS A 152 -1.56 5.27 18.07
N GLN A 153 -2.41 4.28 17.79
CA GLN A 153 -2.22 2.90 18.25
C GLN A 153 -1.89 1.99 17.05
N PRO A 154 -0.62 1.96 16.61
CA PRO A 154 -0.24 1.21 15.43
C PRO A 154 -0.16 -0.30 15.67
N GLN A 155 -0.31 -1.05 14.59
CA GLN A 155 0.01 -2.48 14.53
C GLN A 155 1.40 -2.71 13.90
N LYS A 156 1.97 -3.91 14.09
CA LYS A 156 3.28 -4.26 13.52
C LYS A 156 3.25 -4.31 11.98
N ILE A 157 2.13 -4.73 11.41
CA ILE A 157 1.87 -4.82 9.98
C ILE A 157 0.37 -4.65 9.71
N HIS A 158 0.00 -4.13 8.55
CA HIS A 158 -1.37 -3.78 8.15
C HIS A 158 -2.02 -2.75 9.08
N SER A 159 -1.20 -1.84 9.61
CA SER A 159 -1.66 -0.81 10.54
C SER A 159 -2.36 0.33 9.78
N VAL A 160 -3.45 0.86 10.33
CA VAL A 160 -4.02 2.12 9.86
C VAL A 160 -2.98 3.22 10.06
N ARG A 161 -2.87 4.17 9.13
CA ARG A 161 -1.77 5.16 9.09
C ARG A 161 -2.06 6.45 9.87
N ILE A 162 -3.21 6.54 10.52
CA ILE A 162 -3.68 7.72 11.25
C ILE A 162 -4.27 7.32 12.60
N PRO A 163 -4.37 8.24 13.57
CA PRO A 163 -5.13 8.00 14.81
C PRO A 163 -6.59 7.63 14.51
N MET A 164 -7.10 6.66 15.27
CA MET A 164 -8.50 6.23 15.22
C MET A 164 -9.05 6.07 16.64
N PRO A 165 -9.15 7.16 17.43
CA PRO A 165 -9.66 7.05 18.79
C PRO A 165 -11.15 6.65 18.77
N GLU A 166 -11.59 5.93 19.80
CA GLU A 166 -12.96 5.39 19.86
C GLU A 166 -14.05 6.46 19.79
N TYR A 167 -13.76 7.66 20.31
CA TYR A 167 -14.68 8.79 20.29
C TYR A 167 -14.80 9.50 18.93
N ALA A 168 -13.95 9.15 17.96
CA ALA A 168 -13.84 9.91 16.72
C ALA A 168 -15.14 9.88 15.92
N GLN A 169 -15.59 11.07 15.50
CA GLN A 169 -16.59 11.18 14.45
C GLN A 169 -16.00 10.67 13.13
N ARG A 170 -16.79 9.93 12.36
CA ARG A 170 -16.40 9.47 11.01
C ARG A 170 -17.06 10.34 9.97
N LEU A 171 -16.26 11.00 9.14
CA LEU A 171 -16.73 11.74 7.97
C LEU A 171 -16.43 10.92 6.72
N HIS A 172 -17.49 10.46 6.06
CA HIS A 172 -17.39 9.68 4.83
C HIS A 172 -17.39 10.60 3.62
N ILE A 173 -16.30 10.56 2.86
CA ILE A 173 -16.05 11.43 1.72
C ILE A 173 -16.22 10.59 0.45
N HIS A 174 -17.34 10.83 -0.25
CA HIS A 174 -17.75 10.01 -1.39
C HIS A 174 -17.39 10.62 -2.75
N ASP A 175 -17.24 11.93 -2.87
CA ASP A 175 -16.99 12.63 -4.16
C ASP A 175 -15.50 12.88 -4.43
N ILE A 176 -14.64 12.74 -3.42
CA ILE A 176 -13.17 12.80 -3.56
C ILE A 176 -12.63 11.38 -3.69
N LYS A 177 -11.77 11.15 -4.68
CA LYS A 177 -11.06 9.89 -4.88
C LYS A 177 -9.58 10.03 -4.57
N VAL A 178 -9.04 9.01 -3.91
CA VAL A 178 -7.59 8.80 -3.81
C VAL A 178 -7.23 7.66 -4.74
N ILE A 179 -6.68 7.98 -5.90
CA ILE A 179 -6.37 7.04 -6.96
C ILE A 179 -5.12 6.26 -6.56
N HIS A 180 -5.22 4.92 -6.51
CA HIS A 180 -4.11 4.05 -6.12
C HIS A 180 -3.48 3.39 -7.34
N TYR A 181 -2.17 3.56 -7.52
CA TYR A 181 -1.43 3.13 -8.71
C TYR A 181 -0.84 1.73 -8.60
N ALA A 182 -0.87 1.08 -7.43
CA ALA A 182 -0.17 -0.18 -7.18
C ALA A 182 -0.44 -1.28 -8.22
N VAL A 183 -1.71 -1.48 -8.62
CA VAL A 183 -2.11 -2.57 -9.53
C VAL A 183 -2.11 -2.18 -11.02
N THR A 184 -1.54 -1.03 -11.36
CA THR A 184 -1.08 -0.75 -12.74
C THR A 184 0.17 -1.59 -13.09
N ARG A 185 0.93 -2.01 -12.06
CA ARG A 185 2.14 -2.83 -12.15
C ARG A 185 1.92 -4.16 -11.42
N LEU A 186 1.10 -5.03 -12.00
CA LEU A 186 0.73 -6.32 -11.38
C LEU A 186 1.93 -7.19 -10.98
N ASP A 187 3.03 -7.10 -11.73
CA ASP A 187 4.31 -7.74 -11.46
C ASP A 187 5.03 -7.13 -10.25
N ALA A 188 5.05 -5.80 -10.12
CA ALA A 188 5.58 -5.10 -8.95
C ALA A 188 4.75 -5.40 -7.70
N HIS A 189 3.42 -5.38 -7.82
CA HIS A 189 2.52 -5.71 -6.73
C HIS A 189 2.71 -7.18 -6.29
N ALA A 190 2.82 -8.12 -7.23
CA ALA A 190 3.13 -9.52 -6.89
C ALA A 190 4.48 -9.65 -6.18
N SER A 191 5.48 -8.84 -6.54
CA SER A 191 6.76 -8.77 -5.83
C SER A 191 6.62 -8.27 -4.39
N LYS A 192 5.85 -7.20 -4.18
CA LYS A 192 5.51 -6.68 -2.85
C LYS A 192 4.79 -7.73 -1.98
N LEU A 193 3.84 -8.48 -2.54
CA LEU A 193 3.15 -9.56 -1.82
C LEU A 193 4.09 -10.69 -1.38
N ARG A 194 5.07 -11.07 -2.23
CA ARG A 194 6.11 -12.05 -1.84
C ARG A 194 6.93 -11.55 -0.66
N LEU A 195 7.33 -10.27 -0.68
CA LEU A 195 8.05 -9.66 0.45
C LEU A 195 7.21 -9.64 1.73
N TYR A 196 5.93 -9.25 1.66
CA TYR A 196 5.05 -9.22 2.83
C TYR A 196 4.89 -10.61 3.46
N SER A 197 4.75 -11.65 2.64
CA SER A 197 4.74 -13.03 3.10
C SER A 197 6.01 -13.40 3.89
N VAL A 198 7.17 -13.01 3.38
CA VAL A 198 8.48 -13.22 4.04
C VAL A 198 8.61 -12.40 5.33
N ILE A 199 8.18 -11.14 5.34
CA ILE A 199 8.22 -10.27 6.52
C ILE A 199 7.32 -10.84 7.62
N GLU A 200 6.09 -11.23 7.30
CA GLU A 200 5.20 -11.81 8.30
C GLU A 200 5.70 -13.15 8.87
N ASN A 201 6.38 -13.96 8.06
CA ASN A 201 7.08 -15.15 8.53
C ASN A 201 8.20 -14.80 9.53
N VAL A 202 8.98 -13.75 9.24
CA VAL A 202 10.08 -13.30 10.11
C VAL A 202 9.58 -12.67 11.41
N LEU A 203 8.49 -11.93 11.35
CA LEU A 203 7.87 -11.27 12.51
C LEU A 203 6.98 -12.21 13.34
N GLU A 204 6.71 -13.43 12.84
CA GLU A 204 5.88 -14.44 13.51
C GLU A 204 4.48 -13.92 13.88
N VAL A 205 3.93 -13.03 13.04
CA VAL A 205 2.62 -12.37 13.26
C VAL A 205 1.44 -13.13 12.67
N SER A 206 1.69 -14.22 11.95
CA SER A 206 0.65 -15.03 11.31
C SER A 206 1.08 -16.49 11.17
N HIS A 207 0.11 -17.38 11.00
CA HIS A 207 0.37 -18.80 10.72
C HIS A 207 0.63 -19.02 9.21
N PRO A 208 1.50 -19.95 8.81
CA PRO A 208 1.84 -20.19 7.39
C PRO A 208 0.65 -20.34 6.44
N LEU A 209 -0.38 -21.11 6.80
CA LEU A 209 -1.59 -21.26 5.97
C LEU A 209 -2.34 -19.94 5.74
N GLY A 210 -2.39 -19.08 6.77
CA GLY A 210 -2.99 -17.75 6.66
C GLY A 210 -2.22 -16.85 5.68
N ARG A 211 -0.89 -16.90 5.72
CA ARG A 211 -0.04 -16.17 4.75
C ARG A 211 -0.21 -16.67 3.33
N ARG A 212 -0.24 -17.98 3.11
CA ARG A 212 -0.50 -18.55 1.76
C ARG A 212 -1.83 -18.07 1.19
N SER A 213 -2.87 -18.02 2.02
CA SER A 213 -4.18 -17.52 1.59
C SER A 213 -4.18 -16.01 1.31
N ARG A 214 -3.40 -15.22 2.06
CA ARG A 214 -3.35 -13.75 1.91
C ARG A 214 -2.43 -13.31 0.76
N TYR A 215 -1.35 -14.07 0.53
CA TYR A 215 -0.30 -13.79 -0.46
C TYR A 215 -0.16 -14.91 -1.47
N PRO A 216 -1.21 -15.24 -2.24
CA PRO A 216 -1.12 -16.26 -3.27
C PRO A 216 -0.16 -15.80 -4.38
N SER A 217 0.57 -16.74 -4.95
CA SER A 217 1.46 -16.52 -6.11
C SER A 217 0.72 -16.00 -7.34
N LYS A 218 -0.60 -16.22 -7.42
CA LYS A 218 -1.50 -15.71 -8.46
C LYS A 218 -2.71 -15.03 -7.79
N PRO A 219 -2.62 -13.75 -7.43
CA PRO A 219 -3.75 -13.02 -6.85
C PRO A 219 -4.89 -12.87 -7.85
N ASP A 220 -6.12 -13.13 -7.42
CA ASP A 220 -7.33 -12.81 -8.18
C ASP A 220 -7.76 -11.38 -7.89
N TYR A 221 -7.17 -10.42 -8.62
CA TYR A 221 -7.47 -9.00 -8.45
C TYR A 221 -8.92 -8.64 -8.75
N LEU A 222 -9.58 -9.36 -9.68
CA LEU A 222 -10.97 -9.07 -10.04
C LEU A 222 -11.95 -9.49 -8.95
N SER A 223 -11.54 -10.37 -8.03
CA SER A 223 -12.33 -10.71 -6.84
C SER A 223 -12.39 -9.58 -5.81
N LEU A 224 -11.49 -8.60 -5.88
CA LEU A 224 -11.39 -7.52 -4.89
C LEU A 224 -12.46 -6.44 -5.07
N GLY A 225 -12.99 -6.26 -6.28
CA GLY A 225 -13.92 -5.19 -6.57
C GLY A 225 -14.46 -5.23 -7.98
N LYS A 226 -15.33 -4.27 -8.30
CA LYS A 226 -15.90 -4.14 -9.63
C LYS A 226 -14.94 -3.42 -10.56
N LEU A 227 -14.65 -4.01 -11.71
CA LEU A 227 -13.90 -3.38 -12.78
C LEU A 227 -14.77 -2.32 -13.47
N GLU A 228 -14.30 -1.08 -13.51
CA GLU A 228 -14.96 0.07 -14.13
C GLU A 228 -13.96 0.88 -14.96
N THR A 229 -14.47 1.72 -15.87
CA THR A 229 -13.66 2.74 -16.54
C THR A 229 -13.28 3.82 -15.53
N ALA A 230 -12.01 4.19 -15.48
CA ALA A 230 -11.56 5.32 -14.66
C ALA A 230 -12.13 6.62 -15.23
N ALA A 231 -12.66 7.49 -14.35
CA ALA A 231 -13.31 8.71 -14.79
C ALA A 231 -12.28 9.72 -15.32
N GLN A 232 -12.55 10.39 -16.43
CA GLN A 232 -11.59 11.31 -17.06
C GLN A 232 -11.29 12.51 -16.16
N GLU A 233 -12.30 13.00 -15.44
CA GLU A 233 -12.18 14.10 -14.49
C GLU A 233 -11.23 13.83 -13.32
N TRP A 234 -10.79 12.57 -13.12
CA TRP A 234 -9.76 12.23 -12.16
C TRP A 234 -8.37 12.70 -12.59
N PHE A 235 -8.15 12.89 -13.89
CA PHE A 235 -6.83 13.16 -14.48
C PHE A 235 -6.74 14.55 -15.11
N THR A 236 -7.78 14.98 -15.85
CA THR A 236 -7.72 16.15 -16.74
C THR A 236 -7.13 17.40 -16.11
N GLY A 237 -7.56 17.78 -14.90
CA GLY A 237 -7.05 19.01 -14.25
C GLY A 237 -5.58 18.94 -13.82
N TRP A 238 -5.00 17.74 -13.69
CA TRP A 238 -3.56 17.56 -13.45
C TRP A 238 -2.77 17.55 -14.76
N GLU A 239 -3.31 16.92 -15.80
CA GLU A 239 -2.70 16.91 -17.13
C GLU A 239 -2.62 18.31 -17.74
N GLU A 240 -3.65 19.14 -17.55
CA GLU A 240 -3.67 20.55 -17.94
C GLU A 240 -2.57 21.38 -17.25
N ARG A 241 -2.05 20.91 -16.11
CA ARG A 241 -0.92 21.51 -15.39
C ARG A 241 0.44 20.91 -15.81
N GLY A 242 0.43 20.03 -16.80
CA GLY A 242 1.63 19.34 -17.29
C GLY A 242 2.09 18.19 -16.40
N ILE A 243 1.26 17.71 -15.47
CA ILE A 243 1.58 16.55 -14.64
C ILE A 243 1.20 15.29 -15.42
N ASP A 244 2.19 14.43 -15.70
CA ASP A 244 1.91 13.12 -16.30
C ASP A 244 1.16 12.24 -15.31
N MET A 245 -0.03 11.76 -15.71
CA MET A 245 -0.86 10.87 -14.91
C MET A 245 -0.88 9.42 -15.41
N HIS A 246 -0.20 9.12 -16.53
CA HIS A 246 -0.45 7.91 -17.32
C HIS A 246 0.78 7.04 -17.56
N THR A 247 2.00 7.55 -17.43
CA THR A 247 3.20 6.70 -17.58
C THR A 247 3.24 5.60 -16.52
N ILE A 248 3.45 4.36 -16.96
CA ILE A 248 3.63 3.19 -16.09
C ILE A 248 5.04 2.65 -16.32
N ILE A 249 5.91 2.82 -15.32
CA ILE A 249 7.29 2.35 -15.37
C ILE A 249 7.35 0.91 -14.86
N LYS A 250 7.90 -0.01 -15.66
CA LYS A 250 8.08 -1.42 -15.29
C LYS A 250 9.54 -1.79 -15.26
N GLU A 251 9.88 -2.70 -14.37
CA GLU A 251 11.22 -3.23 -14.21
C GLU A 251 11.18 -4.75 -14.33
N LYS A 252 12.31 -5.35 -14.72
CA LYS A 252 12.43 -6.81 -14.75
C LYS A 252 12.39 -7.40 -13.33
N TYR A 253 13.03 -6.72 -12.39
CA TYR A 253 13.16 -7.09 -10.99
C TYR A 253 12.90 -5.86 -10.14
N TYR A 254 12.08 -6.01 -9.11
CA TYR A 254 11.73 -4.91 -8.22
C TYR A 254 12.57 -4.97 -6.94
N HIS A 255 12.72 -3.84 -6.26
CA HIS A 255 13.48 -3.80 -5.01
C HIS A 255 12.97 -4.82 -3.98
N TYR A 256 11.66 -5.10 -3.97
CA TYR A 256 11.03 -6.12 -3.13
C TYR A 256 11.59 -7.53 -3.39
N ASP A 257 11.91 -7.89 -4.63
CA ASP A 257 12.52 -9.18 -4.98
C ASP A 257 13.92 -9.30 -4.36
N PHE A 258 14.71 -8.23 -4.42
CA PHE A 258 16.05 -8.20 -3.83
C PHE A 258 16.01 -8.25 -2.31
N GLU A 259 15.02 -7.61 -1.67
CA GLU A 259 14.83 -7.74 -0.22
C GLU A 259 14.57 -9.21 0.16
N VAL A 260 13.72 -9.94 -0.59
CA VAL A 260 13.51 -11.37 -0.34
C VAL A 260 14.81 -12.17 -0.47
N LEU A 261 15.67 -11.87 -1.46
CA LEU A 261 16.99 -12.50 -1.54
C LEU A 261 17.86 -12.20 -0.32
N ARG A 262 17.82 -10.99 0.24
CA ARG A 262 18.52 -10.67 1.50
C ARG A 262 17.98 -11.46 2.67
N TYR A 263 16.66 -11.70 2.72
CA TYR A 263 16.06 -12.60 3.70
C TYR A 263 16.51 -14.05 3.51
N PHE A 264 16.65 -14.54 2.28
CA PHE A 264 17.22 -15.86 2.01
C PHE A 264 18.67 -15.95 2.47
N HIS A 265 19.48 -14.94 2.19
CA HIS A 265 20.87 -14.90 2.66
C HIS A 265 20.95 -14.93 4.19
N LYS A 266 20.09 -14.16 4.87
CA LYS A 266 20.10 -14.02 6.33
C LYS A 266 19.55 -15.24 7.08
N TYR A 267 18.49 -15.88 6.59
CA TYR A 267 17.76 -16.92 7.32
C TYR A 267 17.77 -18.29 6.65
N GLY A 268 18.30 -18.40 5.43
CA GLY A 268 18.22 -19.60 4.60
C GLY A 268 16.84 -19.79 3.96
N ILE A 269 16.81 -20.46 2.81
CA ILE A 269 15.57 -20.71 2.05
C ILE A 269 14.58 -21.64 2.78
N GLN A 270 15.07 -22.50 3.67
CA GLN A 270 14.25 -23.51 4.35
C GLN A 270 13.17 -22.88 5.23
N ARG A 271 13.46 -21.71 5.83
CA ARG A 271 12.51 -20.93 6.64
C ARG A 271 11.24 -20.56 5.87
N PHE A 272 11.35 -20.41 4.55
CA PHE A 272 10.27 -19.88 3.69
C PHE A 272 9.61 -20.95 2.82
N TRP A 273 9.89 -22.24 3.02
CA TRP A 273 9.32 -23.31 2.20
C TRP A 273 7.78 -23.38 2.25
N MET A 274 7.17 -22.90 3.33
CA MET A 274 5.71 -22.82 3.45
C MET A 274 5.10 -21.63 2.68
N GLU A 275 5.88 -20.61 2.33
CA GLU A 275 5.34 -19.41 1.67
C GLU A 275 5.01 -19.69 0.20
N ASP A 276 3.96 -19.06 -0.35
CA ASP A 276 3.60 -19.22 -1.76
C ASP A 276 4.38 -18.29 -2.70
N ILE A 277 5.71 -18.33 -2.57
CA ILE A 277 6.64 -17.43 -3.31
C ILE A 277 7.47 -18.16 -4.37
N TRP A 278 7.38 -19.49 -4.44
CA TRP A 278 8.29 -20.35 -5.21
C TRP A 278 7.93 -20.49 -6.70
N ALA A 279 6.80 -19.92 -7.15
CA ALA A 279 6.50 -19.83 -8.58
C ALA A 279 7.38 -18.82 -9.32
N TYR A 280 8.08 -17.95 -8.57
CA TYR A 280 8.98 -16.94 -9.09
C TYR A 280 10.40 -17.49 -9.31
N ASP A 281 11.07 -17.09 -10.41
CA ASP A 281 12.42 -17.56 -10.73
C ASP A 281 13.48 -16.83 -9.89
N TRP A 282 13.61 -17.26 -8.63
CA TRP A 282 14.57 -16.72 -7.68
C TRP A 282 16.02 -16.90 -8.12
N GLU A 283 16.35 -17.95 -8.87
CA GLU A 283 17.71 -18.15 -9.37
C GLU A 283 18.08 -17.11 -10.43
N ALA A 284 17.17 -16.84 -11.37
CA ALA A 284 17.40 -15.78 -12.35
C ALA A 284 17.52 -14.40 -11.67
N CYS A 285 16.69 -14.13 -10.65
CA CYS A 285 16.76 -12.91 -9.85
C CYS A 285 18.10 -12.79 -9.10
N ARG A 286 18.55 -13.88 -8.47
CA ARG A 286 19.84 -13.96 -7.74
C ARG A 286 21.02 -13.70 -8.67
N GLN A 287 21.06 -14.34 -9.83
CA GLN A 287 22.12 -14.15 -10.82
C GLN A 287 22.18 -12.70 -11.31
N TYR A 288 21.03 -12.08 -11.56
CA TYR A 288 20.96 -10.66 -11.92
C TYR A 288 21.49 -9.76 -10.79
N ALA A 289 21.04 -9.99 -9.55
CA ALA A 289 21.50 -9.21 -8.39
C ALA A 289 23.03 -9.32 -8.19
N GLN A 290 23.60 -10.51 -8.40
CA GLN A 290 25.05 -10.72 -8.39
C GLN A 290 25.76 -10.02 -9.55
N SER A 291 25.19 -10.04 -10.75
CA SER A 291 25.83 -9.42 -11.92
C SER A 291 25.93 -7.90 -11.84
N ILE A 292 25.07 -7.25 -11.03
CA ILE A 292 25.14 -5.81 -10.73
C ILE A 292 25.86 -5.51 -9.41
N GLY A 293 26.49 -6.52 -8.79
CA GLY A 293 27.33 -6.34 -7.59
C GLY A 293 26.56 -6.10 -6.29
N MET A 294 25.30 -6.54 -6.16
CA MET A 294 24.56 -6.41 -4.90
C MET A 294 25.18 -7.25 -3.79
N SER A 295 25.31 -6.67 -2.60
CA SER A 295 25.74 -7.35 -1.39
C SER A 295 24.59 -8.07 -0.69
N ASN A 296 24.93 -9.00 0.21
CA ASN A 296 23.99 -9.78 1.03
C ASN A 296 22.99 -10.61 0.20
N ILE A 297 23.43 -11.08 -0.97
CA ILE A 297 22.68 -12.00 -1.84
C ILE A 297 23.21 -13.42 -1.61
N PRO A 298 22.36 -14.47 -1.66
CA PRO A 298 22.81 -15.85 -1.52
C PRO A 298 23.92 -16.23 -2.52
N ASP A 299 24.96 -16.87 -2.00
CA ASP A 299 26.09 -17.43 -2.78
C ASP A 299 25.82 -18.85 -3.28
N TYR A 300 24.73 -19.47 -2.83
CA TYR A 300 24.25 -20.77 -3.28
C TYR A 300 23.13 -20.66 -4.33
N GLN A 301 23.01 -21.68 -5.17
CA GLN A 301 21.93 -21.80 -6.15
C GLN A 301 20.58 -21.97 -5.46
N ILE A 302 19.56 -21.25 -5.93
CA ILE A 302 18.19 -21.38 -5.41
C ILE A 302 17.41 -22.36 -6.31
N PRO A 303 16.85 -23.46 -5.77
CA PRO A 303 16.10 -24.41 -6.57
C PRO A 303 14.77 -23.79 -7.05
N ARG A 304 14.39 -24.07 -8.31
CA ARG A 304 13.10 -23.61 -8.88
C ARG A 304 11.88 -24.18 -8.16
N THR A 305 11.99 -25.37 -7.58
CA THR A 305 10.99 -25.96 -6.66
C THR A 305 11.69 -26.87 -5.65
N SER A 306 11.26 -26.85 -4.39
CA SER A 306 11.64 -27.91 -3.44
C SER A 306 10.70 -29.10 -3.63
N LYS A 307 11.20 -30.34 -3.57
CA LYS A 307 10.35 -31.56 -3.67
C LYS A 307 9.25 -31.59 -2.60
N SER A 308 9.47 -30.93 -1.47
CA SER A 308 8.51 -30.72 -0.38
C SER A 308 7.36 -29.78 -0.76
N ILE A 309 7.60 -28.80 -1.65
CA ILE A 309 6.57 -27.88 -2.16
C ILE A 309 5.62 -28.59 -3.12
N ASP A 310 6.11 -29.54 -3.93
CA ASP A 310 5.23 -30.36 -4.77
C ASP A 310 4.30 -31.24 -3.93
N LEU A 311 4.78 -31.75 -2.79
CA LEU A 311 3.97 -32.50 -1.83
C LEU A 311 2.89 -31.63 -1.16
N MET A 312 3.23 -30.38 -0.78
CA MET A 312 2.25 -29.44 -0.21
C MET A 312 1.24 -28.94 -1.23
N ARG A 313 1.62 -28.74 -2.50
CA ARG A 313 0.67 -28.43 -3.59
C ARG A 313 -0.38 -29.53 -3.76
N ILE A 314 0.01 -30.80 -3.59
CA ILE A 314 -0.94 -31.93 -3.59
C ILE A 314 -1.92 -31.81 -2.43
N VAL A 315 -1.45 -31.46 -1.23
CA VAL A 315 -2.31 -31.24 -0.05
C VAL A 315 -3.25 -30.05 -0.25
N ASP A 316 -2.76 -28.93 -0.78
CA ASP A 316 -3.57 -27.73 -1.08
C ASP A 316 -4.69 -28.03 -2.11
N ILE A 317 -4.39 -28.82 -3.17
CA ILE A 317 -5.40 -29.28 -4.15
C ILE A 317 -6.46 -30.14 -3.46
N THR A 318 -6.07 -31.06 -2.58
CA THR A 318 -7.04 -31.90 -1.86
C THR A 318 -7.91 -31.11 -0.89
N ALA A 319 -7.35 -30.08 -0.23
CA ALA A 319 -8.11 -29.19 0.65
C ALA A 319 -9.08 -28.29 -0.14
N SER A 320 -8.65 -27.74 -1.28
CA SER A 320 -9.50 -26.90 -2.13
C SER A 320 -10.67 -27.68 -2.73
N MET A 321 -10.42 -28.92 -3.16
CA MET A 321 -11.46 -29.85 -3.63
C MET A 321 -12.45 -30.17 -2.51
N GLY A 322 -11.98 -30.40 -1.27
CA GLY A 322 -12.86 -30.59 -0.10
C GLY A 322 -13.76 -29.39 0.18
N THR A 323 -13.24 -28.15 0.09
CA THR A 323 -14.06 -26.93 0.25
C THR A 323 -15.03 -26.69 -0.91
N GLN A 324 -14.69 -27.08 -2.15
CA GLN A 324 -15.62 -27.03 -3.28
C GLN A 324 -16.74 -28.07 -3.14
N SER A 325 -16.42 -29.29 -2.70
CA SER A 325 -17.41 -30.32 -2.38
C SER A 325 -18.34 -29.89 -1.24
N TYR A 326 -17.82 -29.21 -0.22
CA TYR A 326 -18.63 -28.68 0.88
C TYR A 326 -19.55 -27.54 0.44
N LYS A 327 -19.07 -26.61 -0.41
CA LYS A 327 -19.91 -25.55 -1.02
C LYS A 327 -20.99 -26.12 -1.94
N TYR A 328 -20.66 -27.16 -2.71
CA TYR A 328 -21.63 -27.87 -3.55
C TYR A 328 -22.70 -28.57 -2.70
N LEU A 329 -22.31 -29.34 -1.68
CA LEU A 329 -23.24 -30.00 -0.76
C LEU A 329 -24.12 -28.99 0.02
N ALA A 330 -23.56 -27.87 0.48
CA ALA A 330 -24.31 -26.81 1.14
C ALA A 330 -25.32 -26.11 0.21
N SER A 331 -25.04 -26.06 -1.10
CA SER A 331 -25.96 -25.51 -2.11
C SER A 331 -27.08 -26.48 -2.49
N VAL A 332 -26.82 -27.79 -2.39
CA VAL A 332 -27.79 -28.86 -2.68
C VAL A 332 -28.69 -29.15 -1.48
N LEU A 333 -28.24 -28.86 -0.25
CA LEU A 333 -28.96 -29.18 0.99
C LEU A 333 -29.79 -28.02 1.59
N LYS A 334 -30.02 -26.90 0.90
CA LYS A 334 -31.00 -25.89 1.36
C LYS A 334 -32.43 -26.43 1.19
N PRO A 335 -33.20 -26.69 2.27
CA PRO A 335 -34.61 -27.00 2.12
C PRO A 335 -35.35 -25.71 1.78
N SER A 336 -36.20 -25.78 0.76
CA SER A 336 -37.16 -24.74 0.43
C SER A 336 -38.18 -24.57 1.56
N MET A 337 -37.90 -23.71 2.54
CA MET A 337 -38.94 -23.15 3.40
C MET A 337 -39.62 -22.01 2.66
N LYS A 338 -40.66 -22.37 1.89
CA LYS A 338 -41.77 -21.45 1.59
C LYS A 338 -42.71 -21.52 2.78
N LEU A 339 -42.82 -20.41 3.52
CA LEU A 339 -43.94 -20.17 4.44
C LEU A 339 -44.98 -19.38 3.66
N GLY A 340 -46.20 -19.92 3.62
CA GLY A 340 -47.42 -19.20 3.24
C GLY A 340 -48.07 -18.54 4.45
#